data_AF-A0A4Z0LF56-F1
#
_entry.id   AF-A0A4Z0LF56-F1
#
_cell.length_a   1.000
_cell.length_b   1.000
_cell.length_c   1.000
_cell.angle_alpha   90.00
_cell.angle_beta   90.00
_cell.angle_gamma   90.00
#
_symmetry.space_group_name_H-M   'P 1'
#
loop_
_entity.id
_entity.type
_entity.pdbx_description
1 polymer ?
#
loop_
_entity_poly.entity_id
_entity_poly.type
_entity_poly.pdbx_seq_one_letter_code
_entity_poly.pdbx_strand_id
1 'polypeptide(L)'
;IASVTGGTRILSDWLVIACSVNPGETFLDRRIAMVEGAQRRKTPNEIALTILLIALTIVFLLATATLWPFSAWGGNAVSVTVLVALLVCLIPTTIGGLLSAIGVAGMSRMLGANVIATSGRAVEAAGDVDVLLLDKTGTITLGNRQASDFIPARGVDERT
;
A
#
# COMPACT_ATOMS: atom_id res chain seq x y z
N ILE A 1 3.48 19.76 32.80
CA ILE A 1 2.20 20.11 32.14
C ILE A 1 1.56 18.78 31.74
N ALA A 2 0.42 18.41 32.33
CA ALA A 2 -0.29 17.19 31.97
C ALA A 2 -1.11 17.41 30.69
N SER A 3 -1.18 16.42 29.81
CA SER A 3 -1.95 16.49 28.56
C SER A 3 -2.85 15.26 28.43
N VAL A 4 -4.05 15.43 27.86
CA VAL A 4 -5.04 14.37 27.60
C VAL A 4 -5.31 14.33 26.10
N THR A 5 -5.36 13.12 25.53
CA THR A 5 -5.67 12.91 24.10
C THR A 5 -7.11 12.45 23.94
N GLY A 6 -7.88 13.15 23.09
CA GLY A 6 -9.24 12.75 22.72
C GLY A 6 -9.25 11.36 22.07
N GLY A 7 -10.22 10.53 22.45
CA GLY A 7 -10.32 9.13 22.01
C GLY A 7 -9.72 8.10 22.97
N THR A 8 -9.14 8.53 24.09
CA THR A 8 -8.67 7.64 25.18
C THR A 8 -9.76 7.38 26.22
N ARG A 9 -9.66 6.28 27.00
CA ARG A 9 -10.63 5.89 28.03
C ARG A 9 -10.09 6.20 29.43
N ILE A 10 -10.89 6.87 30.25
CA ILE A 10 -10.62 7.05 31.68
C ILE A 10 -10.87 5.74 32.44
N LEU A 11 -9.97 5.35 33.34
CA LEU A 11 -10.06 4.10 34.10
C LEU A 11 -10.60 4.30 35.52
N SER A 12 -10.45 5.50 36.07
CA SER A 12 -10.77 5.81 37.47
C SER A 12 -11.28 7.25 37.60
N ASP A 13 -12.20 7.47 38.54
CA ASP A 13 -12.73 8.79 38.93
C ASP A 13 -13.31 9.62 37.76
N TRP A 14 -13.14 10.94 37.82
CA TRP A 14 -13.64 11.90 36.84
C TRP A 14 -12.58 12.95 36.51
N LEU A 15 -12.63 13.48 35.28
CA LEU A 15 -11.74 14.53 34.78
C LEU A 15 -12.59 15.64 34.16
N VAL A 16 -12.33 16.89 34.55
CA VAL A 16 -12.83 18.08 33.85
C VAL A 16 -11.68 18.64 33.03
N ILE A 17 -11.88 18.73 31.71
CA ILE A 17 -10.86 19.17 30.76
C ILE A 17 -11.38 20.33 29.92
N ALA A 18 -10.48 21.24 29.55
CA ALA A 18 -10.75 22.30 28.59
C ALA A 18 -10.27 21.88 27.19
N CYS A 19 -11.15 21.99 26.20
CA CYS A 19 -10.78 21.72 24.80
C CYS A 19 -9.79 22.79 24.31
N SER A 20 -8.60 22.36 23.88
CA SER A 20 -7.52 23.25 23.45
C SER A 20 -7.26 23.24 21.93
N VAL A 21 -8.05 22.50 21.16
CA VAL A 21 -7.87 22.33 19.69
C VAL A 21 -9.16 22.68 18.96
N ASN A 22 -9.02 23.22 17.75
CA ASN A 22 -10.16 23.53 16.88
C ASN A 22 -10.73 22.25 16.24
N PRO A 23 -11.99 22.28 15.78
CA PRO A 23 -12.53 21.23 14.93
C PRO A 23 -11.63 20.98 13.71
N GLY A 24 -11.32 19.71 13.40
CA GLY A 24 -10.40 19.34 12.31
C GLY A 24 -8.92 19.29 12.68
N GLU A 25 -8.53 19.81 13.85
CA GLU A 25 -7.13 19.78 14.34
C GLU A 25 -6.90 18.74 15.43
N THR A 26 -7.91 17.91 15.71
CA THR A 26 -7.85 16.89 16.75
C THR A 26 -6.79 15.84 16.45
N PHE A 27 -6.33 15.13 17.47
CA PHE A 27 -5.34 14.07 17.27
C PHE A 27 -5.86 12.95 16.37
N LEU A 28 -7.18 12.68 16.40
CA LEU A 28 -7.85 11.74 15.51
C LEU A 28 -7.90 12.30 14.08
N ASP A 29 -8.26 13.57 13.88
CA ASP A 29 -8.28 14.20 12.57
C ASP A 29 -6.89 14.21 11.91
N ARG A 30 -5.83 14.42 12.70
CA ARG A 30 -4.45 14.32 12.17
C ARG A 30 -4.11 12.91 11.68
N ARG A 31 -4.61 11.87 12.36
CA ARG A 31 -4.45 10.48 11.89
C ARG A 31 -5.28 10.21 10.65
N ILE A 32 -6.51 10.72 10.60
CA ILE A 32 -7.39 10.62 9.42
C ILE A 32 -6.75 11.33 8.23
N ALA A 33 -6.29 12.57 8.38
CA ALA A 33 -5.62 13.35 7.33
C ALA A 33 -4.32 12.68 6.84
N MET A 34 -3.59 11.98 7.72
CA MET A 34 -2.42 11.19 7.32
C MET A 34 -2.80 9.98 6.45
N VAL A 35 -3.95 9.37 6.73
CA VAL A 35 -4.49 8.24 5.96
C VAL A 35 -5.11 8.73 4.65
N GLU A 36 -5.86 9.84 4.66
CA GLU A 36 -6.50 10.42 3.48
C GLU A 36 -5.50 11.13 2.55
N GLY A 37 -4.46 11.75 3.11
CA GLY A 37 -3.36 12.39 2.38
C GLY A 37 -2.40 11.40 1.72
N ALA A 38 -2.53 10.10 1.99
CA ALA A 38 -1.81 9.04 1.29
C ALA A 38 -2.33 8.88 -0.14
N GLN A 39 -2.01 9.87 -1.00
CA GLN A 39 -2.29 9.78 -2.42
C GLN A 39 -1.50 8.61 -3.00
N ARG A 40 -2.23 7.59 -3.47
CA ARG A 40 -1.65 6.43 -4.14
C ARG A 40 -1.09 6.86 -5.50
N ARG A 41 0.23 7.05 -5.55
CA ARG A 41 0.96 7.10 -6.83
C ARG A 41 1.17 5.67 -7.33
N LYS A 42 1.21 5.50 -8.65
CA LYS A 42 1.67 4.25 -9.27
C LYS A 42 3.07 3.94 -8.76
N THR A 43 3.31 2.67 -8.49
CA THR A 43 4.61 2.21 -7.98
C THR A 43 5.66 2.16 -9.10
N PRO A 44 6.97 2.16 -8.78
CA PRO A 44 8.01 2.07 -9.79
C PRO A 44 7.86 0.85 -10.71
N ASN A 45 7.50 -0.31 -10.15
CA ASN A 45 7.29 -1.52 -10.95
C ASN A 45 6.02 -1.41 -11.81
N GLU A 46 4.93 -0.85 -11.27
CA GLU A 46 3.71 -0.57 -12.04
C GLU A 46 3.97 0.37 -13.22
N ILE A 47 4.80 1.40 -13.03
CA ILE A 47 5.21 2.33 -14.09
C ILE A 47 6.05 1.60 -15.15
N ALA A 48 7.07 0.84 -14.74
CA ALA A 48 7.94 0.10 -15.65
C ALA A 48 7.15 -0.86 -16.54
N LEU A 49 6.24 -1.64 -15.95
CA LEU A 49 5.39 -2.54 -16.71
C LEU A 49 4.41 -1.78 -17.61
N THR A 50 3.83 -0.67 -17.12
CA THR A 50 2.95 0.18 -17.94
C THR A 50 3.66 0.68 -19.21
N ILE A 51 4.93 1.10 -19.10
CA ILE A 51 5.72 1.55 -20.25
C ILE A 51 5.87 0.42 -21.29
N LEU A 52 6.21 -0.79 -20.83
CA LEU A 52 6.34 -1.96 -21.70
C LEU A 52 5.00 -2.30 -22.40
N LEU A 53 3.90 -2.28 -21.66
CA LEU A 53 2.57 -2.56 -22.21
C LEU A 53 2.15 -1.52 -23.25
N ILE A 54 2.46 -0.24 -23.02
CA ILE A 54 2.23 0.84 -23.99
C ILE A 54 3.07 0.60 -25.25
N ALA A 55 4.36 0.28 -25.10
CA ALA A 55 5.25 0.01 -26.23
C ALA A 55 4.75 -1.17 -27.08
N LEU A 56 4.36 -2.29 -26.45
CA LEU A 56 3.79 -3.44 -27.15
C LEU A 56 2.48 -3.09 -27.87
N THR A 57 1.61 -2.31 -27.22
CA THR A 57 0.34 -1.88 -27.82
C THR A 57 0.58 -1.03 -29.07
N ILE A 58 1.56 -0.13 -29.04
CA ILE A 58 1.95 0.67 -30.22
C ILE A 58 2.47 -0.23 -31.34
N VAL A 59 3.36 -1.18 -31.03
CA VAL A 59 3.90 -2.12 -32.02
C VAL A 59 2.78 -2.94 -32.66
N PHE A 60 1.86 -3.52 -31.88
CA PHE A 60 0.76 -4.31 -32.41
C PHE A 60 -0.30 -3.48 -33.15
N LEU A 61 -0.52 -2.23 -32.73
CA LEU A 61 -1.37 -1.31 -33.46
C LEU A 61 -0.78 -1.03 -34.85
N LEU A 62 0.51 -0.69 -34.94
CA LEU A 62 1.17 -0.45 -36.22
C LEU A 62 1.21 -1.72 -37.07
N ALA A 63 1.51 -2.88 -36.47
CA ALA A 63 1.51 -4.16 -37.18
C ALA A 63 0.15 -4.49 -37.78
N THR A 64 -0.93 -4.38 -37.01
CA THR A 64 -2.28 -4.73 -37.50
C THR A 64 -2.86 -3.67 -38.45
N ALA A 65 -2.58 -2.38 -38.21
CA ALA A 65 -3.03 -1.31 -39.11
C ALA A 65 -2.35 -1.37 -40.49
N THR A 66 -1.06 -1.73 -40.53
CA THR A 66 -0.32 -1.86 -41.80
C THR A 66 -0.68 -3.14 -42.59
N LEU A 67 -1.27 -4.16 -41.96
CA LEU A 67 -1.77 -5.34 -42.68
C LEU A 67 -2.90 -5.00 -43.66
N TRP A 68 -3.71 -3.98 -43.39
CA TRP A 68 -4.79 -3.60 -44.30
C TRP A 68 -4.29 -3.17 -45.69
N PRO A 69 -3.40 -2.16 -45.83
CA PRO A 69 -2.89 -1.78 -47.15
C PRO A 69 -2.07 -2.90 -47.81
N PHE A 70 -1.32 -3.70 -47.05
CA PHE A 70 -0.56 -4.82 -47.61
C PHE A 70 -1.46 -5.93 -48.18
N SER A 71 -2.52 -6.31 -47.46
CA SER A 71 -3.48 -7.30 -47.94
C SER A 71 -4.35 -6.80 -49.10
N ALA A 72 -4.72 -5.52 -49.07
CA ALA A 72 -5.45 -4.88 -50.16
C ALA A 72 -4.63 -4.84 -51.46
N TRP A 73 -3.30 -4.68 -51.37
CA TRP A 73 -2.43 -4.71 -52.54
C TRP A 73 -2.25 -6.12 -53.11
N GLY A 74 -2.17 -7.14 -52.25
CA GLY A 74 -2.00 -8.54 -52.67
C GLY A 74 -3.27 -9.25 -53.17
N GLY A 75 -4.41 -8.57 -53.17
CA GLY A 75 -5.70 -9.12 -53.61
C GLY A 75 -6.84 -8.67 -52.71
N ASN A 76 -7.37 -9.57 -51.88
CA ASN A 76 -8.49 -9.27 -50.99
C ASN A 76 -8.00 -8.71 -49.66
N ALA A 77 -8.40 -7.47 -49.36
CA ALA A 77 -8.13 -6.85 -48.07
C ALA A 77 -8.73 -7.67 -46.92
N VAL A 78 -7.97 -7.81 -45.83
CA VAL A 78 -8.49 -8.40 -44.59
C VAL A 78 -9.60 -7.52 -44.05
N SER A 79 -10.72 -8.12 -43.64
CA SER A 79 -11.83 -7.36 -43.08
C SER A 79 -11.41 -6.65 -41.78
N VAL A 80 -11.97 -5.46 -41.56
CA VAL A 80 -11.70 -4.69 -40.34
C VAL A 80 -12.04 -5.48 -39.08
N THR A 81 -13.09 -6.31 -39.13
CA THR A 81 -13.48 -7.20 -38.02
C THR A 81 -12.39 -8.19 -37.63
N VAL A 82 -11.70 -8.78 -38.60
CA VAL A 82 -10.59 -9.72 -38.35
C VAL A 82 -9.36 -8.98 -37.83
N LEU A 83 -9.05 -7.79 -38.37
CA LEU A 83 -7.93 -6.98 -37.87
C LEU A 83 -8.14 -6.52 -36.43
N VAL A 84 -9.36 -6.11 -36.06
CA VAL A 84 -9.70 -5.76 -34.68
C VAL A 84 -9.60 -6.98 -33.76
N ALA A 85 -10.14 -8.15 -34.18
CA ALA A 85 -10.02 -9.38 -33.41
C ALA A 85 -8.55 -9.77 -33.18
N LEU A 86 -7.72 -9.69 -34.23
CA LEU A 86 -6.28 -9.95 -34.15
C LEU A 86 -5.58 -8.98 -33.19
N LEU A 87 -5.88 -7.68 -33.29
CA LEU A 87 -5.30 -6.67 -32.41
C LEU A 87 -5.66 -6.94 -30.94
N VAL A 88 -6.92 -7.25 -30.64
CA VAL A 88 -7.37 -7.57 -29.26
C VAL A 88 -6.68 -8.82 -28.72
N CYS A 89 -6.45 -9.84 -29.56
CA CYS A 89 -5.71 -11.04 -29.18
C CYS A 89 -4.22 -10.79 -28.92
N LEU A 90 -3.62 -9.78 -29.56
CA LEU A 90 -2.20 -9.45 -29.41
C LEU A 90 -1.92 -8.47 -28.26
N ILE A 91 -2.79 -7.49 -28.04
CA ILE A 91 -2.63 -6.53 -26.94
C ILE A 91 -2.64 -7.31 -25.61
N PRO A 92 -1.69 -7.05 -24.69
CA PRO A 92 -1.59 -7.74 -23.40
C PRO A 92 -2.69 -7.29 -22.41
N THR A 93 -3.95 -7.43 -22.79
CA THR A 93 -5.16 -7.00 -22.05
C THR A 93 -5.29 -7.73 -20.71
N THR A 94 -4.89 -9.01 -20.65
CA THR A 94 -4.90 -9.82 -19.42
C THR A 94 -4.06 -9.17 -18.32
N ILE A 95 -2.81 -8.82 -18.62
CA ILE A 95 -1.90 -8.23 -17.63
C ILE A 95 -2.29 -6.77 -17.36
N GLY A 96 -2.66 -6.02 -18.41
CA GLY A 96 -3.06 -4.61 -18.30
C GLY A 96 -4.27 -4.41 -17.38
N GLY A 97 -5.26 -5.31 -17.42
CA GLY A 97 -6.42 -5.24 -16.54
C GLY A 97 -6.15 -5.69 -15.09
N LEU A 98 -5.23 -6.64 -14.90
CA LEU A 98 -4.97 -7.23 -13.59
C LEU A 98 -3.97 -6.42 -12.74
N LEU A 99 -3.10 -5.62 -13.37
CA LEU A 99 -2.02 -4.90 -12.68
C LEU A 99 -2.52 -4.05 -11.49
N SER A 100 -3.56 -3.23 -11.71
CA SER A 100 -4.11 -2.39 -10.65
C SER A 100 -4.83 -3.19 -9.56
N ALA A 101 -5.50 -4.29 -9.93
CA ALA A 101 -6.19 -5.18 -9.00
C ALA A 101 -5.21 -5.87 -8.04
N ILE A 102 -4.07 -6.35 -8.56
CA ILE A 102 -3.01 -6.96 -7.75
C ILE A 102 -2.49 -5.98 -6.70
N GLY A 103 -2.25 -4.72 -7.09
CA GLY A 103 -1.78 -3.69 -6.15
C GLY A 103 -2.78 -3.38 -5.04
N VAL A 104 -4.10 -3.35 -5.34
CA VAL A 104 -5.14 -3.17 -4.31
C VAL A 104 -5.18 -4.38 -3.38
N ALA A 105 -5.20 -5.60 -3.93
CA ALA A 105 -5.25 -6.82 -3.14
C ALA A 105 -4.04 -6.96 -2.21
N GLY A 106 -2.84 -6.59 -2.66
CA GLY A 106 -1.62 -6.58 -1.85
C GLY A 106 -1.73 -5.66 -0.63
N MET A 107 -2.22 -4.44 -0.84
CA MET A 107 -2.43 -3.46 0.25
C MET A 107 -3.48 -3.94 1.26
N SER A 108 -4.59 -4.52 0.79
CA SER A 108 -5.62 -5.09 1.67
C SER A 108 -5.09 -6.23 2.54
N ARG A 109 -4.18 -7.06 2.02
CA ARG A 109 -3.53 -8.12 2.79
C ARG A 109 -2.62 -7.58 3.89
N MET A 110 -1.90 -6.48 3.65
CA MET A 110 -1.07 -5.84 4.68
C MET A 110 -1.91 -5.25 5.82
N LEU A 111 -3.03 -4.61 5.50
CA LEU A 111 -3.97 -4.14 6.51
C LEU A 111 -4.51 -5.30 7.36
N GLY A 112 -4.82 -6.44 6.74
CA GLY A 112 -5.21 -7.67 7.46
C GLY A 112 -4.11 -8.24 8.36
N ALA A 113 -2.84 -7.92 8.10
CA ALA A 113 -1.69 -8.26 8.93
C ALA A 113 -1.37 -7.18 10.00
N ASN A 114 -2.26 -6.20 10.20
CA ASN A 114 -2.05 -5.04 11.09
C ASN A 114 -0.84 -4.16 10.70
N VAL A 115 -0.45 -4.17 9.43
CA VAL A 115 0.61 -3.31 8.89
C VAL A 115 0.00 -2.15 8.11
N ILE A 116 0.28 -0.92 8.54
CA ILE A 116 -0.16 0.30 7.86
C ILE A 116 0.93 0.71 6.87
N ALA A 117 0.71 0.45 5.59
CA ALA A 117 1.57 0.95 4.52
C ALA A 117 1.04 2.31 4.01
N THR A 118 1.90 3.33 4.04
CA THR A 118 1.55 4.69 3.56
C THR A 118 1.45 4.78 2.04
N SER A 119 1.98 3.81 1.30
CA SER A 119 1.87 3.73 -0.15
C SER A 119 2.17 2.32 -0.67
N GLY A 120 1.70 1.99 -1.87
CA GLY A 120 2.09 0.75 -2.57
C GLY A 120 3.61 0.67 -2.84
N ARG A 121 4.28 1.83 -2.99
CA ARG A 121 5.74 1.89 -3.16
C ARG A 121 6.47 1.36 -1.93
N ALA A 122 5.97 1.64 -0.72
CA ALA A 122 6.56 1.11 0.51
C ALA A 122 6.46 -0.41 0.56
N VAL A 123 5.34 -0.97 0.07
CA VAL A 123 5.12 -2.42 -0.01
C VAL A 123 6.07 -3.09 -1.01
N GLU A 124 6.22 -2.51 -2.20
CA GLU A 124 7.18 -3.03 -3.19
C GLU A 124 8.61 -2.92 -2.70
N ALA A 125 9.00 -1.77 -2.15
CA ALA A 125 10.35 -1.56 -1.64
C ALA A 125 10.68 -2.53 -0.51
N ALA A 126 9.71 -2.86 0.35
CA ALA A 126 9.89 -3.87 1.39
C ALA A 126 10.14 -5.29 0.83
N GLY A 127 9.66 -5.59 -0.37
CA GLY A 127 9.95 -6.85 -1.07
C GLY A 127 11.34 -6.91 -1.71
N ASP A 128 11.99 -5.76 -1.88
CA ASP A 128 13.33 -5.60 -2.47
C ASP A 128 14.41 -5.36 -1.40
N VAL A 129 14.14 -5.71 -0.13
CA VAL A 129 15.08 -5.54 0.98
C VAL A 129 15.96 -6.79 1.13
N ASP A 130 17.28 -6.62 1.06
CA ASP A 130 18.24 -7.71 1.28
C ASP A 130 18.49 -8.03 2.76
N VAL A 131 18.43 -7.01 3.63
CA VAL A 131 18.78 -7.11 5.05
C VAL A 131 17.70 -6.44 5.90
N LEU A 132 17.11 -7.22 6.81
CA LEU A 132 16.19 -6.71 7.83
C LEU A 132 16.95 -6.43 9.12
N LEU A 133 17.02 -5.15 9.49
CA LEU A 133 17.55 -4.72 10.78
C LEU A 133 16.39 -4.52 11.76
N LEU A 134 16.41 -5.25 12.86
CA LEU A 134 15.44 -5.13 13.94
C LEU A 134 16.07 -4.34 15.06
N ASP A 135 15.47 -3.20 15.41
CA ASP A 135 15.88 -2.49 16.62
C ASP A 135 15.42 -3.28 17.87
N LYS A 136 16.27 -3.33 18.90
CA LYS A 136 15.93 -4.05 20.12
C LYS A 136 15.12 -3.18 21.08
N THR A 137 15.51 -1.93 21.28
CA THR A 137 14.99 -1.08 22.36
C THR A 137 13.77 -0.31 21.88
N GLY A 138 12.58 -0.65 22.38
CA GLY A 138 11.32 0.00 21.95
C GLY A 138 10.66 -0.66 20.71
N THR A 139 11.28 -1.70 20.15
CA THR A 139 10.74 -2.50 19.04
C THR A 139 10.61 -3.98 19.41
N ILE A 140 11.71 -4.74 19.56
CA ILE A 140 11.64 -6.13 20.07
C ILE A 140 11.26 -6.14 21.56
N THR A 141 11.80 -5.18 22.31
CA THR A 141 11.52 -4.97 23.73
C THR A 141 10.72 -3.69 23.91
N LEU A 142 9.98 -3.56 25.00
CA LEU A 142 9.11 -2.39 25.26
C LEU A 142 9.90 -1.07 25.46
N GLY A 143 11.25 -1.12 25.46
CA GLY A 143 12.13 0.06 25.51
C GLY A 143 12.18 0.76 26.88
N ASN A 144 11.24 0.45 27.75
CA ASN A 144 11.24 0.78 29.16
C ASN A 144 11.68 -0.43 29.99
N ARG A 145 12.37 -0.20 31.10
CA ARG A 145 12.63 -1.26 32.09
C ARG A 145 11.28 -1.64 32.70
N GLN A 146 10.79 -2.83 32.37
CA GLN A 146 9.66 -3.44 33.09
C GLN A 146 10.21 -4.26 34.24
N ALA A 147 9.53 -4.25 35.38
CA ALA A 147 9.80 -5.22 36.44
C ALA A 147 9.56 -6.61 35.84
N SER A 148 10.63 -7.37 35.62
CA SER A 148 10.55 -8.72 35.05
C SER A 148 10.29 -9.77 36.11
N ASP A 149 10.78 -9.52 37.32
CA ASP A 149 10.66 -10.39 38.48
C ASP A 149 10.76 -9.55 39.74
N PHE A 150 9.98 -9.92 40.75
CA PHE A 150 10.18 -9.43 42.11
C PHE A 150 11.00 -10.48 42.85
N ILE A 151 12.23 -10.14 43.24
CA ILE A 151 13.10 -11.04 44.00
C ILE A 151 13.06 -10.59 45.46
N PRO A 152 12.17 -11.18 46.29
CA PRO A 152 12.08 -10.80 47.69
C PRO A 152 13.31 -11.27 48.48
N ALA A 153 13.66 -10.50 49.51
CA ALA A 153 14.67 -10.92 50.47
C ALA A 153 14.18 -12.15 51.27
N ARG A 154 15.10 -12.91 51.88
CA ARG A 154 14.75 -14.06 52.73
C ARG A 154 13.74 -13.64 53.81
N GLY A 155 12.58 -14.31 53.80
CA GLY A 155 11.50 -14.08 54.77
C GLY A 155 10.46 -13.02 54.37
N VAL A 156 10.51 -12.49 53.14
CA VAL A 156 9.52 -11.55 52.60
C VAL A 156 8.69 -12.22 51.50
N ASP A 157 7.39 -12.01 51.52
CA ASP A 157 6.46 -12.52 50.51
C ASP A 157 6.32 -11.53 49.34
N GLU A 158 6.28 -12.03 48.11
CA GLU A 158 6.28 -11.21 46.87
C GLU A 158 5.07 -10.28 46.73
N ARG A 159 3.98 -10.60 47.44
CA ARG A 159 2.66 -9.98 47.28
C ARG A 159 2.37 -8.83 48.25
N THR A 160 3.32 -8.49 49.12
CA THR A 160 3.17 -7.52 50.22
C THR A 160 3.76 -6.18 49.83
#